data_AF-A0A375HHR8-F1
#
_entry.id   AF-A0A375HHR8-F1
#
_cell.length_a   1.000
_cell.length_b   1.000
_cell.length_c   1.000
_cell.angle_alpha   90.00
_cell.angle_beta   90.00
_cell.angle_gamma   90.00
#
_symmetry.space_group_name_H-M   'P 1'
#
loop_
_entity.id
_entity.type
_entity.pdbx_description
1 polymer ?
#
loop_
_entity_poly.entity_id
_entity_poly.type
_entity_poly.pdbx_seq_one_letter_code
_entity_poly.pdbx_strand_id
1 'polypeptide(L)' 'MWQGTLEQQHGDQLLVRLKTGESLFIPAGTPHSATNVGRGQTQELATYVVTKGAPLMTPAK' A
#
# COMPACT_ATOMS: atom_id res chain seq x y z
N MET A 1 -6.40 -5.83 1.54
CA MET A 1 -6.03 -7.04 0.78
C MET A 1 -7.28 -7.77 0.32
N TRP A 2 -7.56 -7.81 -0.99
CA TRP A 2 -8.81 -8.38 -1.54
C TRP A 2 -8.69 -9.88 -1.84
N GLN A 3 -7.61 -10.33 -2.47
CA GLN A 3 -7.41 -11.74 -2.80
C GLN A 3 -5.93 -12.11 -2.94
N GLY A 4 -5.43 -13.10 -2.20
CA GLY A 4 -4.04 -13.59 -2.31
C GLY A 4 -3.17 -13.26 -1.09
N THR A 5 -1.87 -13.06 -1.31
CA THR A 5 -0.92 -12.71 -0.24
C THR A 5 0.17 -11.76 -0.77
N LEU A 6 0.43 -10.70 -0.01
CA LEU A 6 1.46 -9.69 -0.31
C LEU A 6 2.47 -9.62 0.83
N GLU A 7 3.72 -9.30 0.50
CA GLU A 7 4.66 -8.68 1.43
C GLU A 7 4.78 -7.18 1.10
N GLN A 8 4.72 -6.35 2.12
CA GLN A 8 4.79 -4.89 2.04
C GLN A 8 6.02 -4.40 2.80
N GLN A 9 6.79 -3.51 2.18
CA GLN A 9 7.89 -2.80 2.82
C GLN A 9 7.55 -1.31 2.89
N HIS A 10 7.75 -0.68 4.04
CA HIS A 10 7.54 0.75 4.23
C HIS A 10 8.86 1.41 4.65
N GLY A 11 9.57 2.05 3.71
CA GLY A 11 10.94 2.53 3.93
C GLY A 11 11.86 1.42 4.45
N ASP A 12 12.58 1.69 5.55
CA ASP A 12 13.48 0.73 6.20
C ASP A 12 12.80 -0.16 7.26
N GLN A 13 11.46 -0.16 7.32
CA GLN A 13 10.74 -1.00 8.27
C GLN A 13 10.74 -2.48 7.87
N LEU A 14 10.46 -3.34 8.86
CA LEU A 14 10.28 -4.78 8.65
C LEU A 14 9.14 -5.06 7.66
N LEU A 15 9.33 -6.12 6.87
CA LEU A 15 8.33 -6.60 5.92
C LEU A 15 7.05 -7.03 6.65
N VAL A 16 5.92 -6.53 6.18
CA VAL A 16 4.59 -6.89 6.66
C VAL A 16 3.95 -7.85 5.65
N ARG A 17 3.54 -9.04 6.09
CA ARG A 17 2.78 -9.97 5.25
C ARG A 17 1.28 -9.73 5.43
N LEU A 18 0.59 -9.45 4.32
CA LEU A 18 -0.87 -9.29 4.25
C LEU A 18 -1.54 -10.49 3.59
N LYS A 19 -2.64 -10.94 4.16
CA LYS A 19 -3.54 -11.98 3.65
C LYS A 19 -4.92 -11.39 3.32
N THR A 20 -5.70 -12.11 2.52
CA THR A 20 -7.08 -11.74 2.20
C THR A 20 -7.88 -11.31 3.44
N GLY A 21 -8.57 -10.17 3.34
CA GLY A 21 -9.36 -9.60 4.43
C GLY A 21 -8.57 -8.64 5.33
N GLU A 22 -7.23 -8.67 5.32
CA GLU A 22 -6.42 -7.77 6.13
C GLU A 22 -6.27 -6.39 5.46
N SER A 23 -6.08 -5.37 6.29
CA SER A 23 -5.85 -3.98 5.87
C SER A 23 -4.68 -3.39 6.65
N LEU A 24 -4.01 -2.41 6.05
CA LEU A 24 -3.00 -1.59 6.70
C LEU A 24 -3.24 -0.12 6.37
N PHE A 25 -2.51 0.76 7.07
CA PHE A 25 -2.48 2.19 6.77
C PHE A 25 -1.05 2.61 6.44
N ILE A 26 -0.88 3.31 5.32
CA ILE A 26 0.41 3.87 4.89
C ILE A 26 0.35 5.39 5.10
N PRO A 27 1.19 5.96 5.98
CA PRO A 27 1.23 7.42 6.17
C PRO A 27 1.63 8.14 4.89
N ALA A 28 1.06 9.34 4.67
CA ALA A 28 1.39 10.17 3.52
C ALA A 28 2.91 10.45 3.45
N GLY A 29 3.47 10.35 2.24
CA GLY A 29 4.89 10.54 2.01
C GLY A 29 5.77 9.33 2.35
N THR A 30 5.21 8.20 2.80
CA THR A 30 5.98 6.97 3.08
C THR A 30 6.20 6.19 1.78
N PRO A 31 7.45 6.03 1.31
CA PRO A 31 7.75 5.12 0.20
C PRO A 31 7.41 3.70 0.61
N HIS A 32 6.74 2.97 -0.28
CA HIS A 32 6.36 1.58 -0.03
C HIS A 32 6.50 0.73 -1.28
N SER A 33 6.71 -0.56 -1.09
CA SER A 33 6.78 -1.56 -2.15
C SER A 33 5.96 -2.79 -1.76
N ALA A 34 5.28 -3.37 -2.74
CA ALA A 34 4.42 -4.53 -2.57
C ALA A 34 4.92 -5.67 -3.46
N THR A 35 5.16 -6.84 -2.88
CA THR A 35 5.57 -8.03 -3.62
C THR A 35 4.53 -9.13 -3.49
N ASN A 36 4.08 -9.65 -4.62
CA ASN A 36 3.26 -10.86 -4.64
C ASN A 36 4.13 -12.07 -4.30
N VAL A 37 3.89 -12.67 -3.15
CA VAL A 37 4.59 -13.86 -2.65
C VAL A 37 3.73 -15.13 -2.75
N GLY A 38 2.53 -15.02 -3.29
CA GLY A 38 1.63 -16.13 -3.56
C GLY A 38 1.93 -16.81 -4.90
N ARG A 39 1.33 -18.00 -5.12
CA ARG A 39 1.47 -18.76 -6.37
C ARG A 39 0.53 -18.30 -7.50
N GLY A 40 -0.40 -17.39 -7.20
CA GLY A 40 -1.45 -16.96 -8.12
C GLY A 40 -1.56 -15.45 -8.20
N GLN A 41 -2.59 -14.98 -8.92
CA GLN A 41 -2.90 -13.56 -8.97
C GLN A 41 -3.24 -13.04 -7.58
N THR A 42 -2.72 -11.84 -7.29
CA THR A 42 -2.96 -11.13 -6.05
C THR A 42 -3.65 -9.80 -6.38
N GLN A 43 -4.70 -9.46 -5.62
CA GLN A 43 -5.51 -8.28 -5.79
C GLN A 43 -5.55 -7.45 -4.51
N GLU A 44 -5.23 -6.16 -4.62
CA GLU A 44 -5.28 -5.17 -3.56
C GLU A 44 -6.27 -4.06 -3.92
N LEU A 45 -7.04 -3.60 -2.92
CA LEU A 45 -7.87 -2.41 -3.01
C LEU A 45 -7.23 -1.33 -2.13
N ALA A 46 -6.76 -0.26 -2.77
CA ALA A 46 -6.22 0.91 -2.08
C ALA A 46 -7.27 2.03 -2.06
N THR A 47 -7.40 2.70 -0.92
CA THR A 47 -8.21 3.91 -0.78
C THR A 47 -7.32 5.04 -0.33
N TYR A 48 -7.37 6.16 -1.05
CA TYR A 48 -6.60 7.34 -0.75
C TYR A 48 -7.52 8.39 -0.12
N VAL A 49 -7.11 8.92 1.04
CA VAL A 49 -7.79 10.03 1.70
C VAL A 49 -7.03 11.30 1.38
N VAL A 50 -7.72 12.27 0.78
CA VAL A 50 -7.15 13.57 0.39
C VAL A 50 -7.77 14.70 1.20
N THR A 51 -6.98 15.73 1.49
CA THR A 51 -7.44 16.91 2.24
C THR A 51 -8.31 17.81 1.35
N LYS A 52 -9.53 18.09 1.78
CA LYS A 52 -10.43 19.00 1.05
C LYS A 52 -9.84 20.42 0.99
N GLY A 53 -9.90 21.03 -0.19
CA GLY A 53 -9.40 22.40 -0.42
C GLY A 53 -7.89 22.52 -0.64
N ALA A 54 -7.14 21.42 -0.52
CA ALA A 54 -5.73 21.37 -0.90
C ALA A 54 -5.56 21.00 -2.39
N PRO A 55 -4.46 21.40 -3.03
CA PRO A 55 -4.10 20.87 -4.35
C PRO A 55 -4.00 19.34 -4.33
N LEU A 56 -4.50 18.68 -5.38
CA LEU A 56 -4.46 17.22 -5.48
C LEU A 56 -3.03 16.67 -5.63
N MET A 57 -2.18 17.38 -6.36
CA MET A 57 -0.77 17.05 -6.54
C MET A 57 0.04 18.32 -6.82
N THR A 58 1.32 18.29 -6.48
CA THR A 58 2.32 19.28 -6.92
C THR A 58 3.39 18.55 -7.72
N PRO A 59 4.00 19.19 -8.73
CA PRO A 59 5.16 18.62 -9.42
C PRO A 59 6.25 18.22 -8.43
N ALA A 60 6.89 17.07 -8.66
CA ALA A 60 8.12 16.72 -7.95
C ALA A 60 9.23 17.72 -8.32
N LYS A 61 10.14 17.96 -7.38
CA LYS A 61 11.30 18.85 -7.57
C LYS A 61 12.30 18.28 -8.57
#